data_AF-A0A8H6MCR3-F1
#
_entry.id   AF-A0A8H6MCR3-F1
#
_cell.length_a   1.000
_cell.length_b   1.000
_cell.length_c   1.000
_cell.angle_alpha   90.00
_cell.angle_beta   90.00
_cell.angle_gamma   90.00
#
_symmetry.space_group_name_H-M   'P 1'
#
loop_
_entity.id
_entity.type
_entity.pdbx_description
1 polymer ?
#
loop_
_entity_poly.entity_id
_entity_poly.type
_entity_poly.pdbx_seq_one_letter_code
_entity_poly.pdbx_strand_id
1 'polypeptide(L)'
;MATIATAHHDSLQRSGEDEVSTAESKARMDEALAILRPRISPRMATKMSEPVSDDEVRAALKQVPNNKAPGLDGIPVEVWKKLDHEFTKAPINADTTPFNVIGALREVVNDIEVNGITPGTGFAD
;
A
#
# COMPACT_ATOMS: atom_id res chain seq x y z
N MET A 1 1.32 16.04 27.13
CA MET A 1 1.90 16.70 25.93
C MET A 1 1.29 16.16 24.64
N ALA A 2 1.24 14.83 24.43
CA ALA A 2 0.55 14.23 23.29
C ALA A 2 -0.90 14.73 23.11
N THR A 3 -1.67 14.83 24.20
CA THR A 3 -3.05 15.34 24.20
C THR A 3 -3.21 16.78 23.72
N ILE A 4 -2.23 17.66 24.01
CA ILE A 4 -2.26 19.06 23.58
C ILE A 4 -1.93 19.16 22.09
N ALA A 5 -0.96 18.36 21.63
CA ALA A 5 -0.61 18.29 20.21
C ALA A 5 -1.76 17.71 19.37
N THR A 6 -2.42 16.65 19.84
CA THR A 6 -3.62 16.08 19.20
C THR A 6 -4.75 17.10 19.13
N ALA A 7 -5.10 17.73 20.25
CA ALA A 7 -6.19 18.72 20.29
C ALA A 7 -5.93 19.92 19.38
N HIS A 8 -4.67 20.40 19.31
CA HIS A 8 -4.28 21.46 18.40
C HIS A 8 -4.32 21.01 16.93
N HIS A 9 -3.88 19.79 16.64
CA HIS A 9 -3.94 19.23 15.30
C HIS A 9 -5.39 19.06 14.83
N ASP A 10 -6.27 18.51 15.66
CA ASP A 10 -7.68 18.32 15.35
C ASP A 10 -8.39 19.66 15.14
N SER A 11 -8.09 20.66 15.97
CA SER A 11 -8.62 22.02 15.83
C SER A 11 -8.20 22.66 14.51
N LEU A 12 -6.93 22.45 14.09
CA LEU A 12 -6.46 22.89 12.78
C LEU A 12 -7.14 22.16 11.62
N GLN A 13 -7.38 20.85 11.74
CA GLN A 13 -8.05 20.06 10.70
C GLN A 13 -9.50 20.51 10.47
N ARG A 14 -10.19 20.93 11.54
CA ARG A 14 -11.59 21.38 11.50
C ARG A 14 -11.75 22.88 11.24
N SER A 15 -10.65 23.64 11.22
CA SER A 15 -10.68 25.09 11.03
C SER A 15 -11.01 25.43 9.57
N GLY A 16 -12.16 26.05 9.33
CA GLY A 16 -12.64 26.37 7.98
C GLY A 16 -13.53 25.30 7.35
N GLU A 17 -13.92 24.26 8.10
CA GLU A 17 -15.07 23.45 7.74
C GLU A 17 -16.34 24.31 7.89
N ASP A 18 -16.84 24.85 6.78
CA ASP A 18 -18.25 25.20 6.73
C ASP A 18 -19.06 23.92 7.02
N GLU A 19 -20.16 23.99 7.78
CA GLU A 19 -21.12 22.89 7.92
C GLU A 19 -21.81 22.64 6.57
N VAL A 20 -21.07 22.11 5.61
CA VAL A 20 -21.58 21.70 4.30
C VAL A 20 -22.32 20.40 4.51
N SER A 21 -23.58 20.34 4.10
CA SER A 21 -24.34 19.09 4.21
C SER A 21 -23.63 17.98 3.43
N THR A 22 -23.77 16.72 3.86
CA THR A 22 -23.21 15.57 3.12
C THR A 22 -23.65 15.55 1.65
N ALA A 23 -24.84 16.08 1.36
CA ALA A 23 -25.38 16.21 0.02
C ALA A 23 -24.64 17.26 -0.83
N GLU A 24 -24.35 18.44 -0.26
CA GLU A 24 -23.60 19.50 -0.94
C GLU A 24 -22.12 19.11 -1.14
N SER A 25 -21.51 18.44 -0.16
CA SER A 25 -20.15 17.92 -0.29
C SER A 25 -20.05 16.90 -1.42
N LYS A 26 -21.01 15.96 -1.50
CA LYS A 26 -21.11 15.00 -2.60
C LYS A 26 -21.30 15.70 -3.95
N ALA A 27 -22.19 16.69 -4.04
CA ALA A 27 -22.43 17.42 -5.28
C ALA A 27 -21.18 18.16 -5.79
N ARG A 28 -20.43 18.82 -4.89
CA ARG A 28 -19.15 19.46 -5.22
C ARG A 28 -18.10 18.44 -5.67
N MET A 29 -18.06 17.28 -5.02
CA MET A 29 -17.16 16.20 -5.40
C MET A 29 -17.50 15.64 -6.79
N ASP A 30 -18.79 15.40 -7.06
CA ASP A 30 -19.27 14.95 -8.38
C ASP A 30 -18.97 15.99 -9.47
N GLU A 31 -19.13 17.28 -9.20
CA GLU A 31 -18.77 18.37 -10.12
C GLU A 31 -17.26 18.39 -10.41
N ALA A 32 -16.42 18.29 -9.38
CA ALA A 32 -14.97 18.24 -9.54
C ALA A 32 -14.53 16.99 -10.32
N LEU A 33 -15.14 15.83 -10.05
CA LEU A 33 -14.89 14.59 -10.76
C LEU A 33 -15.37 14.65 -12.22
N ALA A 34 -16.45 15.37 -12.53
CA ALA A 34 -16.96 15.52 -13.89
C ALA A 34 -15.99 16.32 -14.80
N ILE A 35 -15.19 17.21 -14.22
CA ILE A 35 -14.13 17.94 -14.93
C ILE A 35 -12.95 17.00 -15.25
N LEU A 36 -12.69 16.03 -14.38
CA LEU A 36 -11.64 15.04 -14.58
C LEU A 36 -12.09 14.06 -15.66
N ARG A 37 -11.41 14.10 -16.81
CA ARG A 37 -11.52 13.06 -17.83
C ARG A 37 -10.45 12.00 -17.56
N PRO A 38 -10.75 10.86 -16.93
CA PRO A 38 -9.76 9.79 -16.81
C PRO A 38 -9.46 9.26 -18.21
N ARG A 39 -8.25 9.55 -18.71
CA ARG A 39 -7.72 8.97 -19.95
C ARG A 39 -6.68 7.94 -19.58
N ILE A 40 -7.13 6.82 -19.02
CA ILE A 40 -6.29 5.62 -19.07
C ILE A 40 -6.23 5.23 -20.55
N SER A 41 -5.06 5.35 -21.15
CA SER A 41 -4.85 4.86 -22.51
C SER A 41 -5.07 3.35 -22.54
N PRO A 42 -5.48 2.74 -23.67
CA PRO A 42 -5.61 1.29 -23.76
C PRO A 42 -4.35 0.55 -23.30
N ARG A 43 -3.16 1.10 -23.60
CA ARG A 43 -1.87 0.58 -23.12
C ARG A 43 -1.75 0.60 -21.60
N MET A 44 -2.20 1.66 -20.95
CA MET A 44 -2.20 1.74 -19.47
C MET A 44 -3.20 0.77 -18.88
N ALA A 45 -4.39 0.63 -19.48
CA ALA A 45 -5.40 -0.34 -19.02
C ALA A 45 -4.85 -1.77 -19.10
N THR A 46 -4.21 -2.12 -20.22
CA THR A 46 -3.54 -3.43 -20.36
C THR A 46 -2.49 -3.63 -19.29
N LYS A 47 -1.59 -2.65 -19.08
CA LYS A 47 -0.55 -2.76 -18.06
C LYS A 47 -1.12 -2.88 -16.64
N MET A 48 -2.21 -2.17 -16.33
CA MET A 48 -2.88 -2.25 -15.03
C MET A 48 -3.65 -3.55 -14.82
N SER A 49 -3.89 -4.35 -15.87
CA SER A 49 -4.51 -5.68 -15.77
C SER A 49 -3.49 -6.81 -15.73
N GLU A 50 -2.20 -6.51 -15.86
CA GLU A 50 -1.14 -7.50 -15.76
C GLU A 50 -0.86 -7.82 -14.29
N PRO A 51 -0.71 -9.11 -13.92
CA PRO A 51 -0.32 -9.47 -12.56
C PRO A 51 1.02 -8.84 -12.15
N VAL A 52 1.13 -8.49 -10.87
CA VAL A 52 2.35 -7.91 -10.32
C VAL A 52 3.52 -8.90 -10.47
N SER A 53 4.64 -8.40 -10.96
CA SER A 53 5.87 -9.17 -11.15
C SER A 53 6.81 -9.15 -9.93
N ASP A 54 7.71 -10.13 -9.84
CA ASP A 54 8.75 -10.17 -8.79
C ASP A 54 9.64 -8.92 -8.80
N ASP A 55 9.93 -8.37 -9.97
CA ASP A 55 10.77 -7.18 -10.12
C ASP A 55 10.06 -5.92 -9.61
N GLU A 56 8.74 -5.82 -9.80
CA GLU A 56 7.94 -4.73 -9.24
C GLU A 56 7.89 -4.80 -7.71
N VAL A 57 7.66 -5.98 -7.14
CA VAL A 57 7.70 -6.19 -5.69
C VAL A 57 9.08 -5.85 -5.12
N ARG A 58 10.16 -6.33 -5.78
CA ARG A 58 11.53 -6.04 -5.35
C ARG A 58 11.87 -4.56 -5.48
N ALA A 59 11.43 -3.90 -6.54
CA ALA A 59 11.62 -2.46 -6.72
C ALA A 59 10.88 -1.67 -5.63
N ALA A 60 9.62 -2.03 -5.35
CA ALA A 60 8.83 -1.41 -4.29
C ALA A 60 9.51 -1.56 -2.93
N LEU A 61 9.95 -2.78 -2.58
CA LEU A 61 10.64 -3.06 -1.31
C LEU A 61 11.92 -2.22 -1.16
N LYS A 62 12.70 -2.05 -2.24
CA LYS A 62 13.92 -1.22 -2.24
C LYS A 62 13.62 0.26 -2.04
N GLN A 63 12.51 0.76 -2.58
CA GLN A 63 12.12 2.17 -2.50
C GLN A 63 11.63 2.59 -1.11
N VAL A 64 11.15 1.66 -0.29
CA VAL A 64 10.73 1.98 1.08
C VAL A 64 11.96 2.44 1.88
N PRO A 65 11.97 3.65 2.46
CA PRO A 65 13.13 4.15 3.19
C PRO A 65 13.32 3.41 4.52
N ASN A 66 14.58 3.24 4.92
CA ASN A 66 14.94 2.66 6.22
C ASN A 66 14.55 3.57 7.39
N ASN A 67 14.45 3.01 8.58
CA ASN A 67 14.12 3.67 9.85
C ASN A 67 12.76 4.36 9.87
N LYS A 68 11.84 3.96 8.98
CA LYS A 68 10.43 4.31 9.11
C LYS A 68 9.84 3.59 10.32
N ALA A 69 8.86 4.24 10.95
CA ALA A 69 8.07 3.58 11.98
C ALA A 69 7.44 2.32 11.37
N PRO A 70 7.52 1.16 12.06
CA PRO A 70 6.88 -0.06 11.59
C PRO A 70 5.35 0.10 11.54
N GLY A 71 4.70 -0.76 10.76
CA GLY A 71 3.25 -0.82 10.71
C GLY A 71 2.62 -1.34 12.01
N LEU A 72 1.32 -1.66 11.95
CA LEU A 72 0.57 -2.23 13.08
C LEU A 72 1.14 -3.57 13.56
N ASP A 73 1.86 -4.28 12.70
CA ASP A 73 2.55 -5.53 12.98
C ASP A 73 3.85 -5.34 13.80
N GLY A 74 4.36 -4.11 13.91
CA GLY A 74 5.62 -3.82 14.57
C GLY A 74 6.86 -4.30 13.82
N ILE A 75 6.72 -4.79 12.58
CA ILE A 75 7.84 -5.35 11.80
C ILE A 75 8.55 -4.23 11.01
N PRO A 76 9.85 -3.99 11.24
CA PRO A 76 10.60 -3.00 10.48
C PRO A 76 10.82 -3.43 9.03
N VAL A 77 10.89 -2.46 8.10
CA VAL A 77 11.15 -2.74 6.68
C VAL A 77 12.49 -3.46 6.45
N GLU A 78 13.46 -3.25 7.33
CA GLU A 78 14.78 -3.86 7.29
C GLU A 78 14.71 -5.37 7.39
N VAL A 79 13.71 -5.92 8.09
CA VAL A 79 13.49 -7.38 8.18
C VAL A 79 13.17 -7.93 6.79
N TRP A 80 12.22 -7.32 6.10
CA TRP A 80 11.82 -7.73 4.74
C TRP A 80 12.96 -7.62 3.75
N LYS A 81 13.72 -6.51 3.79
CA LYS A 81 14.93 -6.32 2.96
C LYS A 81 16.02 -7.35 3.26
N LYS A 82 16.19 -7.70 4.54
CA LYS A 82 17.15 -8.71 4.97
C LYS A 82 16.76 -10.09 4.46
N LEU A 83 15.49 -10.46 4.49
CA LEU A 83 15.01 -11.73 3.94
C LEU A 83 15.29 -11.86 2.43
N ASP A 84 15.03 -10.81 1.64
CA ASP A 84 15.37 -10.80 0.19
C ASP A 84 16.89 -10.93 -0.03
N HIS A 85 17.67 -10.25 0.81
CA HIS A 85 19.13 -10.34 0.77
C HIS A 85 19.68 -11.73 1.11
N GLU A 86 19.14 -12.39 2.13
CA GLU A 86 19.54 -13.76 2.49
C GLU A 86 19.10 -14.75 1.42
N PHE A 87 17.88 -14.61 0.88
CA PHE A 87 17.37 -15.45 -0.20
C PHE A 87 18.28 -15.40 -1.44
N THR A 88 18.69 -14.19 -1.86
CA THR A 88 19.56 -14.00 -3.04
C THR A 88 20.99 -14.51 -2.84
N LYS A 89 21.45 -14.66 -1.60
CA LYS A 89 22.80 -15.14 -1.27
C LYS A 89 22.85 -16.62 -0.92
N ALA A 90 21.73 -17.22 -0.56
CA ALA A 90 21.69 -18.60 -0.11
C ALA A 90 22.01 -19.57 -1.26
N PRO A 91 22.90 -20.56 -1.04
CA PRO A 91 23.10 -21.61 -2.01
C PRO A 91 21.84 -22.48 -2.08
N ILE A 92 21.34 -22.69 -3.29
CA ILE A 92 20.27 -23.67 -3.52
C ILE A 92 20.94 -25.04 -3.57
N ASN A 93 20.67 -25.87 -2.56
CA ASN A 93 21.13 -27.26 -2.52
C ASN A 93 20.02 -28.18 -2.01
N ALA A 94 20.22 -29.51 -2.15
CA ALA A 94 19.20 -30.50 -1.86
C ALA A 94 18.66 -30.44 -0.41
N ASP A 95 19.45 -29.92 0.53
CA ASP A 95 19.12 -29.89 1.95
C ASP A 95 18.62 -28.51 2.44
N THR A 96 18.68 -27.46 1.60
CA THR A 96 18.31 -26.10 2.00
C THR A 96 17.56 -25.38 0.89
N THR A 97 16.29 -25.06 1.14
CA THR A 97 15.50 -24.15 0.32
C THR A 97 15.36 -22.82 1.05
N PRO A 98 16.04 -21.75 0.62
CA PRO A 98 15.92 -20.46 1.27
C PRO A 98 14.52 -19.87 1.06
N PHE A 99 14.03 -19.11 2.04
CA PHE A 99 12.69 -18.53 1.99
C PHE A 99 12.61 -17.39 0.95
N ASN A 100 11.80 -17.57 -0.09
CA ASN A 100 11.58 -16.55 -1.12
C ASN A 100 10.53 -15.52 -0.68
N VAL A 101 10.98 -14.48 0.03
CA VAL A 101 10.09 -13.43 0.53
C VAL A 101 9.42 -12.63 -0.60
N ILE A 102 10.12 -12.40 -1.73
CA ILE A 102 9.56 -11.65 -2.87
C ILE A 102 8.43 -12.45 -3.51
N GLY A 103 8.65 -13.75 -3.74
CA GLY A 103 7.63 -14.65 -4.25
C GLY A 103 6.42 -14.70 -3.32
N ALA A 104 6.63 -14.84 -2.01
CA ALA A 104 5.53 -14.86 -1.04
C ALA A 104 4.70 -13.57 -1.07
N LEU A 105 5.35 -12.40 -1.11
CA LEU A 105 4.67 -11.11 -1.21
C LEU A 105 3.90 -10.96 -2.53
N ARG A 106 4.49 -11.39 -3.66
CA ARG A 106 3.83 -11.39 -4.97
C ARG A 106 2.56 -12.22 -4.96
N GLU A 107 2.64 -13.45 -4.45
CA GLU A 107 1.47 -14.36 -4.38
C GLU A 107 0.33 -13.73 -3.58
N VAL A 108 0.64 -13.10 -2.43
CA VAL A 108 -0.38 -12.42 -1.61
C VAL A 108 -1.04 -11.26 -2.35
N VAL A 109 -0.25 -10.39 -3.00
CA VAL A 109 -0.80 -9.23 -3.72
C VAL A 109 -1.68 -9.66 -4.89
N ASN A 110 -1.21 -10.62 -5.70
CA ASN A 110 -1.97 -11.12 -6.84
C ASN A 110 -3.21 -11.91 -6.41
N ASP A 111 -3.16 -12.63 -5.29
CA ASP A 111 -4.34 -13.30 -4.72
C ASP A 111 -5.41 -12.29 -4.32
N ILE A 112 -5.03 -11.21 -3.64
CA ILE A 112 -5.95 -10.13 -3.25
C ILE A 112 -6.53 -9.43 -4.48
N GLU A 113 -5.74 -9.23 -5.54
CA GLU A 113 -6.21 -8.61 -6.78
C GLU A 113 -7.28 -9.46 -7.48
N VAL A 114 -7.13 -10.79 -7.47
CA VAL A 114 -8.05 -11.71 -8.15
C VAL A 114 -9.27 -12.05 -7.29
N ASN A 115 -9.06 -12.30 -5.99
CA ASN A 115 -10.08 -12.85 -5.08
C ASN A 115 -10.67 -11.80 -4.12
N GLY A 116 -10.11 -10.59 -4.11
CA GLY A 116 -10.46 -9.57 -3.14
C GLY A 116 -9.88 -9.83 -1.76
N ILE A 117 -10.22 -8.95 -0.82
CA ILE A 117 -9.75 -9.03 0.56
C ILE A 117 -10.67 -9.95 1.36
N THR A 118 -10.09 -10.80 2.21
CA THR A 118 -10.87 -11.62 3.14
C THR A 118 -11.68 -10.73 4.09
N PRO A 119 -13.01 -10.92 4.21
CA PRO A 119 -13.84 -10.11 5.09
C PRO A 119 -13.38 -10.16 6.55
N GLY A 120 -13.39 -9.01 7.24
CA GLY A 120 -12.99 -8.90 8.64
C GLY A 120 -11.47 -8.89 8.87
N THR A 121 -10.67 -8.82 7.80
CA THR A 121 -9.24 -8.48 7.91
C THR A 121 -9.05 -6.97 7.77
N GLY A 122 -8.24 -6.36 8.63
CA GLY A 122 -7.93 -4.93 8.58
C GLY A 122 -6.94 -4.54 7.47
N PHE A 123 -6.94 -5.27 6.34
CA PHE A 123 -5.96 -5.07 5.27
C PHE A 123 -6.20 -3.77 4.48
N ALA A 124 -7.45 -3.31 4.39
CA ALA A 124 -7.83 -2.06 3.71
C ALA A 124 -8.55 -1.06 4.63
N ASP A 125 -8.45 -1.24 5.95
CA ASP A 125 -8.96 -0.31 6.97
C ASP A 125 -7.96 0.82 7.26
#